data_AF-A0A349H7R4-F1
#
_entry.id   AF-A0A349H7R4-F1
#
_cell.length_a   1.000
_cell.length_b   1.000
_cell.length_c   1.000
_cell.angle_alpha   90.00
_cell.angle_beta   90.00
_cell.angle_gamma   90.00
#
_symmetry.space_group_name_H-M   'P 1'
#
loop_
_entity.id
_entity.type
_entity.pdbx_description
1 polymer ?
#
loop_
_entity_poly.entity_id
_entity_poly.type
_entity_poly.pdbx_seq_one_letter_code
_entity_poly.pdbx_strand_id
1 'polypeptide(L)'
;MGTVCRTNNARVARELVLAGAGIGLCPAYAIADAVRDGRLRVLLQDYQALEYGLYIIYPHRKYLSAKVRAFIEFLTARFNGHFEWVGCC
;
A
#
# COMPACT_ATOMS: atom_id res chain seq x y z
N MET A 1 20.81 22.08 -7.23
CA MET A 1 19.51 21.88 -7.91
C MET A 1 18.94 20.57 -7.40
N GLY A 2 17.94 20.61 -6.51
CA GLY A 2 17.30 19.40 -5.99
C GLY A 2 16.37 18.83 -7.06
N THR A 3 16.73 17.69 -7.63
CA THR A 3 15.91 17.05 -8.67
C THR A 3 14.71 16.37 -8.02
N VAL A 4 13.50 16.74 -8.46
CA VAL A 4 12.26 16.08 -8.03
C VAL A 4 12.02 14.86 -8.90
N CYS A 5 11.98 13.67 -8.29
CA CYS A 5 11.61 12.43 -8.96
C CYS A 5 10.11 12.18 -8.81
N ARG A 6 9.41 11.93 -9.93
CA ARG A 6 7.98 11.59 -9.94
C ARG A 6 7.78 10.22 -10.53
N THR A 7 6.91 9.43 -9.92
CA THR A 7 6.52 8.10 -10.39
C THR A 7 5.07 7.83 -10.06
N ASN A 8 4.43 6.99 -10.88
CA ASN A 8 3.07 6.48 -10.66
C ASN A 8 3.08 5.03 -10.16
N ASN A 9 4.25 4.51 -9.79
CA ASN A 9 4.43 3.13 -9.33
C ASN A 9 4.93 3.12 -7.88
N ALA A 10 4.17 2.49 -6.99
CA ALA A 10 4.48 2.40 -5.57
C ALA A 10 5.83 1.71 -5.29
N ARG A 11 6.21 0.69 -6.08
CA ARG A 11 7.50 0.00 -5.93
C ARG A 11 8.66 0.90 -6.32
N VAL A 12 8.54 1.65 -7.41
CA VAL A 12 9.57 2.61 -7.82
C VAL A 12 9.72 3.73 -6.76
N ALA A 13 8.60 4.22 -6.22
CA ALA A 13 8.63 5.21 -5.13
C ALA A 13 9.38 4.69 -3.91
N ARG A 14 9.10 3.44 -3.48
CA ARG A 14 9.83 2.77 -2.39
C ARG A 14 11.33 2.71 -2.65
N GLU A 15 11.75 2.25 -3.83
CA GLU A 15 13.19 2.13 -4.15
C GLU A 15 13.89 3.48 -4.15
N LEU A 16 13.24 4.55 -4.63
CA LEU A 16 13.80 5.90 -4.60
C LEU A 16 14.05 6.37 -3.16
N VAL A 17 13.08 6.16 -2.26
CA VAL A 17 13.25 6.55 -0.85
C VAL A 17 14.33 5.72 -0.17
N LEU A 18 14.37 4.40 -0.43
CA LEU A 18 15.43 3.52 0.07
C LEU A 18 16.83 3.91 -0.43
N ALA A 19 16.93 4.42 -1.66
CA ALA A 19 18.17 4.92 -2.25
C ALA A 19 18.58 6.31 -1.73
N GLY A 20 17.80 6.92 -0.83
CA GLY A 20 18.11 8.24 -0.28
C GLY A 20 17.77 9.40 -1.21
N ALA A 21 16.88 9.21 -2.19
CA ALA A 21 16.46 10.28 -3.10
C ALA A 21 15.60 11.37 -2.43
N GLY A 22 15.22 11.19 -1.15
CA GLY A 22 14.48 12.14 -0.34
C GLY A 22 13.31 11.52 0.42
N ILE A 23 12.33 12.35 0.78
CA ILE A 23 11.10 11.93 1.46
C ILE A 23 10.06 11.55 0.40
N GLY A 24 9.33 10.45 0.60
CA GLY A 24 8.27 10.00 -0.31
C GLY A 24 7.02 9.52 0.42
N LEU A 25 5.86 9.82 -0.15
CA LEU A 25 4.57 9.28 0.29
C LEU A 25 4.34 7.93 -0.39
N CYS A 26 4.38 6.85 0.38
CA CYS A 26 4.23 5.49 -0.13
C CYS A 26 3.05 4.76 0.54
N PRO A 27 2.34 3.87 -0.17
CA PRO A 27 1.37 2.99 0.45
C PRO A 27 2.03 2.11 1.52
N ALA A 28 1.37 1.91 2.66
CA ALA A 28 1.92 1.15 3.79
C ALA A 28 2.39 -0.26 3.39
N TYR A 29 1.64 -0.96 2.55
CA TYR A 29 2.00 -2.31 2.08
C TYR A 29 3.34 -2.35 1.32
N ALA A 30 3.78 -1.24 0.72
CA ALA A 30 5.00 -1.19 -0.06
C ALA A 30 6.25 -0.95 0.81
N ILE A 31 6.09 -0.34 1.99
CA ILE A 31 7.20 0.06 2.87
C ILE A 31 7.21 -0.67 4.21
N ALA A 32 6.19 -1.50 4.49
CA ALA A 32 6.00 -2.19 5.76
C ALA A 32 7.24 -2.95 6.25
N ASP A 33 7.89 -3.68 5.34
CA ASP A 33 9.11 -4.43 5.63
C ASP A 33 10.29 -3.48 5.93
N ALA A 34 10.47 -2.46 5.10
CA ALA A 34 11.57 -1.52 5.24
C ALA A 34 11.47 -0.66 6.51
N VAL A 35 10.25 -0.33 6.95
CA VAL A 35 10.03 0.34 8.24
C VAL A 35 10.33 -0.61 9.39
N ARG A 36 9.84 -1.86 9.34
CA ARG A 36 10.09 -2.87 10.37
C ARG A 36 11.58 -3.18 10.53
N ASP A 37 12.32 -3.22 9.43
CA ASP A 37 13.76 -3.47 9.40
C ASP A 37 14.59 -2.23 9.80
N GLY A 38 13.95 -1.08 10.08
CA GLY A 38 14.64 0.17 10.40
C GLY A 38 15.33 0.85 9.21
N ARG A 39 15.14 0.35 7.99
CA ARG A 39 15.69 0.94 6.75
C ARG A 39 14.97 2.23 6.36
N LEU A 40 13.71 2.38 6.76
CA LEU A 40 12.92 3.60 6.58
C LEU A 40 12.37 4.07 7.92
N ARG A 41 12.25 5.39 8.07
CA ARG A 41 11.62 6.03 9.22
C ARG A 41 10.38 6.78 8.77
N VAL A 42 9.26 6.55 9.45
CA VAL A 42 8.03 7.33 9.24
C VAL A 42 8.22 8.74 9.77
N LEU A 43 7.81 9.73 8.97
CA LEU A 43 7.83 11.15 9.32
C LEU A 43 6.40 11.67 9.42
N LEU A 44 6.21 12.80 10.12
CA LEU A 44 4.91 13.48 10.23
C LEU A 44 3.80 12.54 10.76
N GLN A 45 4.07 11.79 11.83
CA GLN A 45 3.14 10.78 12.37
C GLN A 45 1.79 11.38 12.81
N ASP A 46 1.77 12.66 13.18
CA ASP A 46 0.55 13.40 13.53
C ASP A 46 -0.30 13.78 12.30
N TYR A 47 0.21 13.56 11.09
CA TYR A 47 -0.45 13.87 9.83
C TYR A 47 -0.78 12.59 9.08
N GLN A 48 -2.07 12.27 9.00
CA GLN A 48 -2.54 11.14 8.22
C GLN A 48 -2.88 11.57 6.79
N ALA A 49 -2.27 10.88 5.82
CA ALA A 49 -2.71 10.96 4.44
C ALA A 49 -4.09 10.33 4.27
N LEU A 50 -4.78 10.67 3.18
CA LEU A 50 -6.06 10.06 2.84
C LEU A 50 -5.93 8.52 2.80
N GLU A 51 -6.79 7.85 3.54
CA GLU A 51 -6.87 6.40 3.55
C GLU A 51 -7.64 5.91 2.31
N TYR A 52 -7.07 4.92 1.62
CA TYR A 52 -7.69 4.30 0.45
C TYR A 52 -8.00 2.84 0.75
N GLY A 53 -9.24 2.43 0.49
CA GLY A 53 -9.65 1.03 0.59
C GLY A 53 -9.07 0.17 -0.54
N LEU A 54 -8.95 -1.13 -0.27
CA LEU A 54 -8.69 -2.14 -1.30
C LEU A 54 -10.03 -2.67 -1.84
N TYR A 55 -10.27 -2.47 -3.13
CA TYR A 55 -11.54 -2.84 -3.76
C TYR A 55 -11.35 -3.95 -4.79
N ILE A 56 -12.28 -4.90 -4.80
CA ILE A 56 -12.39 -5.89 -5.87
C ILE A 56 -13.42 -5.37 -6.88
N ILE A 57 -12.97 -5.05 -8.09
CA ILE A 57 -13.81 -4.51 -9.17
C ILE A 57 -13.98 -5.57 -10.25
N TYR A 58 -15.22 -5.83 -10.65
CA TYR A 58 -15.57 -6.78 -11.70
C TYR A 58 -16.77 -6.27 -12.52
N PRO A 59 -16.85 -6.58 -13.83
CA PRO A 59 -17.73 -5.88 -14.77
C PRO A 59 -19.24 -6.14 -14.61
N HIS A 60 -19.70 -7.27 -14.03
CA HIS A 60 -21.15 -7.53 -13.91
C HIS A 60 -21.55 -8.50 -12.79
N ARG A 61 -22.62 -8.18 -12.03
CA ARG A 61 -23.11 -8.97 -10.88
C ARG A 61 -24.00 -10.16 -11.25
N LYS A 62 -24.65 -10.16 -12.43
CA LYS A 62 -25.73 -11.11 -12.77
C LYS A 62 -25.24 -12.52 -13.18
N TYR A 63 -23.98 -12.64 -13.62
CA TYR A 63 -23.39 -13.91 -14.11
C TYR A 63 -21.98 -14.12 -13.58
N LEU A 64 -21.79 -13.97 -12.27
CA LEU A 64 -20.51 -14.27 -11.64
C LEU A 64 -20.29 -15.79 -11.64
N SER A 65 -19.25 -16.27 -12.31
CA SER A 65 -18.92 -17.69 -12.30
C SER A 65 -18.58 -18.16 -10.89
N ALA A 66 -18.84 -19.44 -10.59
CA ALA A 66 -18.51 -20.03 -9.29
C ALA A 66 -17.03 -19.85 -8.93
N LYS A 67 -16.13 -19.91 -9.93
CA LYS A 67 -14.69 -19.67 -9.75
C LYS A 67 -14.40 -18.24 -9.28
N VAL A 68 -15.03 -17.23 -9.88
CA VAL A 68 -14.82 -15.82 -9.47
C VAL A 68 -15.37 -15.60 -8.06
N ARG A 69 -16.54 -16.18 -7.74
CA ARG A 69 -17.11 -16.09 -6.38
C ARG A 69 -16.17 -16.70 -5.34
N ALA A 70 -15.70 -17.93 -5.57
CA ALA A 70 -14.76 -18.59 -4.66
C ALA A 70 -13.46 -17.78 -4.49
N PHE A 71 -12.98 -17.13 -5.57
CA PHE A 71 -11.82 -16.26 -5.49
C PHE A 71 -12.07 -14.99 -4.68
N ILE A 72 -13.24 -14.36 -4.84
CA ILE A 72 -13.63 -13.20 -4.01
C ILE A 72 -13.70 -13.61 -2.54
N GLU A 73 -14.38 -14.71 -2.22
CA GLU A 73 -14.50 -15.22 -0.85
C GLU A 73 -13.13 -15.49 -0.22
N PHE A 74 -12.21 -16.10 -0.99
CA PHE A 74 -10.83 -16.30 -0.57
C PHE A 74 -10.10 -14.99 -0.28
N LEU A 75 -10.17 -14.01 -1.18
CA LEU A 75 -9.53 -12.72 -1.00
C LEU A 75 -10.14 -11.95 0.18
N THR A 76 -11.45 -11.90 0.29
CA THR A 76 -12.14 -11.24 1.41
C THR A 76 -11.73 -11.88 2.73
N ALA A 77 -11.68 -13.20 2.84
CA ALA A 77 -11.20 -13.87 4.04
C ALA A 77 -9.73 -13.53 4.37
N ARG A 78 -8.88 -13.44 3.34
CA ARG A 78 -7.44 -13.16 3.48
C ARG A 78 -7.12 -11.70 3.85
N PHE A 79 -7.98 -10.76 3.45
CA PHE A 79 -7.79 -9.32 3.61
C PHE A 79 -8.85 -8.68 4.54
N ASN A 80 -9.65 -9.47 5.25
CA ASN A 80 -10.67 -8.99 6.20
C ASN A 80 -10.09 -8.37 7.48
N GLY A 81 -8.76 -8.33 7.61
CA GLY A 81 -8.09 -7.65 8.71
C GLY A 81 -7.88 -6.18 8.39
N HIS A 82 -8.01 -5.32 9.41
CA HIS A 82 -7.48 -3.96 9.34
C HIS A 82 -6.02 -4.04 8.88
N PHE A 83 -5.63 -3.20 7.92
CA PHE A 83 -4.22 -3.02 7.60
C PHE A 83 -3.55 -2.45 8.85
N GLU A 84 -2.91 -3.33 9.63
CA GLU A 84 -2.22 -2.94 10.85
C GLU A 84 -1.05 -2.05 10.44
N TRP A 85 -1.18 -0.76 10.74
CA TRP A 85 -0.22 0.24 10.29
C TRP A 85 1.10 0.04 11.03
N VAL A 86 2.19 -0.13 10.28
CA VAL A 86 3.52 -0.47 10.86
C VAL A 86 4.21 0.73 11.54
N GLY A 87 3.56 1.89 11.56
CA GLY A 87 3.98 3.06 12.35
C GLY A 87 3.25 3.13 13.68
N CYS A 88 3.13 2.00 14.37
CA CYS A 88 2.56 1.96 15.71
C CYS A 88 3.31 2.95 16.62
N CYS A 89 2.55 3.54 17.54
CA CYS A 89 3.07 4.08 18.79
C CYS A 89 4.03 3.08 19.46
#